data_AF-A0A3T1MG73-F1
#
_entry.id   AF-A0A3T1MG73-F1
#
_cell.length_a   1.000
_cell.length_b   1.000
_cell.length_c   1.000
_cell.angle_alpha   90.00
_cell.angle_beta   90.00
_cell.angle_gamma   90.00
#
_symmetry.space_group_name_H-M   'P 1'
#
loop_
_entity.id
_entity.type
_entity.pdbx_description
1 polymer ?
#
loop_
_entity_poly.entity_id
_entity_poly.type
_entity_poly.pdbx_seq_one_letter_code
_entity_poly.pdbx_strand_id
1 'polypeptide(L)'
;MRKNWTDEEIRVLQNNYEYVDTEIIANFLNRSYHSIKNKAARLGISKNSEWTEDEDIYLEYFVYENDDNISKAAEFLGRTKDAVINRLVKLRKRDSSVSFIRRPWTKKEDEILKNNYIIMSNDQLAERLRRTKASVAARKVLLGLTNKHMSKKDDKMIRHLGNQGYTIKEISAEMNLPYCLIKNYIRNHRINYRRESKNEMNGWRKEADATYSHYINSKKIKEEQA
;
A
#
# COMPACT_ATOMS: atom_id res chain seq x y z
N MET A 1 20.95 -15.52 42.49
CA MET A 1 21.96 -14.55 42.99
C MET A 1 22.11 -13.45 41.95
N ARG A 2 22.05 -12.16 42.29
CA ARG A 2 22.24 -11.07 41.30
C ARG A 2 23.73 -10.94 40.98
N LYS A 3 24.13 -11.03 39.70
CA LYS A 3 25.51 -10.80 39.26
C LYS A 3 25.90 -9.34 39.51
N ASN A 4 26.84 -9.11 40.43
CA ASN A 4 27.38 -7.78 40.72
C ASN A 4 28.09 -7.21 39.49
N TRP A 5 28.05 -5.89 39.32
CA TRP A 5 28.76 -5.19 38.25
C TRP A 5 30.23 -5.01 38.65
N THR A 6 31.14 -5.40 37.76
CA THR A 6 32.57 -5.14 37.92
C THR A 6 32.92 -3.74 37.40
N ASP A 7 34.04 -3.20 37.87
CA ASP A 7 34.55 -1.90 37.39
C ASP A 7 34.85 -1.93 35.89
N GLU A 8 35.29 -3.07 35.36
CA GLU A 8 35.53 -3.26 33.93
C GLU A 8 34.24 -3.20 33.12
N GLU A 9 33.18 -3.91 33.54
CA GLU A 9 31.87 -3.82 32.90
C GLU A 9 31.30 -2.38 32.96
N ILE A 10 31.59 -1.63 34.02
CA ILE A 10 31.20 -0.21 34.16
C ILE A 10 31.99 0.66 33.17
N ARG A 11 33.31 0.47 33.05
CA ARG A 11 34.15 1.21 32.09
C ARG A 11 33.73 0.96 30.65
N VAL A 12 33.42 -0.28 30.30
CA VAL A 12 32.89 -0.62 28.97
C VAL A 12 31.59 0.14 28.69
N LEU A 13 30.66 0.17 29.65
CA LEU A 13 29.44 0.95 29.54
C LEU A 13 29.72 2.45 29.36
N GLN A 14 30.54 3.05 30.21
CA GLN A 14 30.84 4.50 30.15
C GLN A 14 31.46 4.91 28.82
N ASN A 15 32.33 4.08 28.25
CA ASN A 15 33.06 4.42 27.03
C ASN A 15 32.29 4.10 25.74
N ASN A 16 31.36 3.14 25.77
CA ASN A 16 30.76 2.60 24.55
C ASN A 16 29.25 2.75 24.48
N TYR A 17 28.56 2.94 25.61
CA TYR A 17 27.09 2.92 25.63
C TYR A 17 26.46 4.00 24.77
N GLU A 18 27.15 5.14 24.60
CA GLU A 18 26.67 6.23 23.77
C GLU A 18 26.52 5.83 22.28
N TYR A 19 27.48 5.06 21.73
CA TYR A 19 27.62 4.82 20.29
C TYR A 19 27.38 3.36 19.86
N VAL A 20 27.66 2.39 20.73
CA VAL A 20 27.66 0.96 20.35
C VAL A 20 26.32 0.32 20.68
N ASP A 21 25.70 -0.39 19.73
CA ASP A 21 24.39 -1.02 19.94
C ASP A 21 24.29 -1.82 21.25
N THR A 22 23.13 -1.72 21.90
CA THR A 22 22.93 -2.28 23.24
C THR A 22 23.02 -3.80 23.24
N GLU A 23 22.61 -4.48 22.16
CA GLU A 23 22.73 -5.94 22.03
C GLU A 23 24.20 -6.36 21.87
N ILE A 24 25.01 -5.57 21.17
CA ILE A 24 26.46 -5.83 21.05
C ILE A 24 27.11 -5.75 22.43
N ILE A 25 26.81 -4.72 23.22
CA ILE A 25 27.32 -4.57 24.59
C ILE A 25 26.81 -5.71 25.48
N ALA A 26 25.54 -6.09 25.35
CA ALA A 26 24.92 -7.17 26.10
C ALA A 26 25.63 -8.52 25.85
N ASN A 27 25.87 -8.85 24.58
CA ASN A 27 26.60 -10.04 24.18
C ASN A 27 28.05 -10.02 24.67
N PHE A 28 28.74 -8.89 24.51
CA PHE A 28 30.13 -8.72 24.93
C PHE A 28 30.32 -8.90 26.45
N LEU A 29 29.39 -8.36 27.25
CA LEU A 29 29.45 -8.46 28.72
C LEU A 29 28.76 -9.72 29.29
N ASN A 30 28.20 -10.55 28.41
CA ASN A 30 27.36 -11.70 28.77
C ASN A 30 26.29 -11.32 29.82
N ARG A 31 25.50 -10.28 29.50
CA ARG A 31 24.39 -9.76 30.31
C ARG A 31 23.17 -9.56 29.42
N SER A 32 21.98 -9.57 30.01
CA SER A 32 20.77 -9.27 29.24
C SER A 32 20.71 -7.80 28.82
N TYR A 33 20.11 -7.53 27.66
CA TYR A 33 19.79 -6.20 27.16
C TYR A 33 19.19 -5.28 28.24
N HIS A 34 18.21 -5.80 28.99
CA HIS A 34 17.55 -5.07 30.08
C HIS A 34 18.50 -4.75 31.25
N SER A 35 19.46 -5.64 31.56
CA SER A 35 20.47 -5.38 32.58
C SER A 35 21.39 -4.22 32.17
N ILE A 36 21.82 -4.18 30.90
CA ILE A 36 22.64 -3.09 30.35
C ILE A 36 21.90 -1.75 30.49
N LYS A 37 20.65 -1.67 29.98
CA LYS A 37 19.84 -0.44 30.06
C LYS A 37 19.63 0.06 31.48
N ASN A 38 19.29 -0.85 32.40
CA ASN A 38 19.06 -0.48 33.80
C ASN A 38 20.33 0.04 34.48
N LYS A 39 21.50 -0.51 34.14
CA LYS A 39 22.77 -0.03 34.69
C LYS A 39 23.16 1.31 34.08
N ALA A 40 23.05 1.47 32.77
CA ALA A 40 23.30 2.73 32.08
C ALA A 40 22.45 3.87 32.66
N ALA A 41 21.15 3.63 32.87
CA ALA A 41 20.26 4.60 33.51
C ALA A 41 20.73 5.00 34.92
N ARG A 42 21.20 4.04 35.75
CA ARG A 42 21.75 4.32 37.09
C ARG A 42 23.09 5.06 37.05
N LEU A 43 23.85 4.90 35.98
CA LEU A 43 25.10 5.61 35.74
C LEU A 43 24.89 7.00 35.11
N GLY A 44 23.65 7.35 34.73
CA GLY A 44 23.34 8.62 34.06
C GLY A 44 23.84 8.71 32.61
N ILE A 45 24.20 7.58 31.98
CA ILE A 45 24.68 7.55 30.60
C ILE A 45 23.52 7.21 29.65
N SER A 46 23.38 7.98 28.58
CA SER A 46 22.35 7.80 27.55
C SER A 46 22.97 7.47 26.20
N LYS A 47 22.13 6.97 25.29
CA LYS A 47 22.49 6.83 23.88
C LYS A 47 22.68 8.22 23.26
N ASN A 48 23.61 8.36 22.31
CA ASN A 48 23.61 9.55 21.48
C ASN A 48 22.31 9.56 20.66
N SER A 49 21.58 10.66 20.74
CA SER A 49 20.35 10.88 19.97
C SER A 49 20.53 11.91 18.85
N GLU A 50 21.67 12.62 18.87
CA GLU A 50 22.02 13.62 17.89
C GLU A 50 22.34 12.96 16.55
N TRP A 51 22.01 13.67 15.48
CA TRP A 51 22.28 13.23 14.12
C TRP A 51 23.59 13.84 13.67
N THR A 52 24.52 13.01 13.19
CA THR A 52 25.80 13.49 12.65
C THR A 52 25.62 14.02 11.23
N GLU A 53 26.61 14.77 10.77
CA GLU A 53 26.66 15.24 9.38
C GLU A 53 26.74 14.07 8.38
N ASP A 54 27.50 13.03 8.70
CA ASP A 54 27.59 11.82 7.86
C ASP A 54 26.24 11.10 7.73
N GLU A 55 25.45 11.03 8.81
CA GLU A 55 24.11 10.44 8.76
C GLU A 55 23.15 11.29 7.91
N ASP A 56 23.29 12.61 7.94
CA ASP A 56 22.51 13.52 7.10
C ASP A 56 22.89 13.35 5.62
N ILE A 57 24.18 13.36 5.30
CA ILE A 57 24.71 13.12 3.94
C ILE A 57 24.22 11.78 3.40
N TYR A 58 24.29 10.73 4.23
CA TYR A 58 23.76 9.41 3.87
C TYR A 58 22.26 9.47 3.54
N LEU A 59 21.46 10.13 4.38
CA LEU A 59 20.01 10.22 4.17
C LEU A 59 19.65 11.04 2.93
N GLU A 60 20.39 12.11 2.64
CA GLU A 60 20.22 12.91 1.42
C GLU A 60 20.53 12.08 0.17
N TYR A 61 21.64 11.35 0.19
CA TYR A 61 22.01 10.45 -0.90
C TYR A 61 21.00 9.29 -1.08
N PHE A 62 20.56 8.68 0.02
CA PHE A 62 19.56 7.61 0.04
C PHE A 62 18.25 8.02 -0.66
N VAL A 63 17.73 9.23 -0.37
CA VAL A 63 16.51 9.72 -1.02
C VAL A 63 16.74 10.20 -2.45
N TYR A 64 17.95 10.67 -2.77
CA TYR A 64 18.34 11.09 -4.12
C TYR A 64 18.38 9.91 -5.09
N GLU A 65 19.02 8.80 -4.70
CA GLU A 65 19.08 7.54 -5.46
C GLU A 65 17.73 6.81 -5.54
N ASN A 66 16.70 7.40 -4.93
CA ASN A 66 15.34 6.90 -4.98
C ASN A 66 15.17 5.50 -4.36
N ASP A 67 15.93 5.19 -3.31
CA ASP A 67 15.67 4.04 -2.46
C ASP A 67 14.45 4.34 -1.58
N ASP A 68 13.42 3.50 -1.68
CA ASP A 68 12.16 3.67 -0.95
C ASP A 68 12.07 2.81 0.32
N ASN A 69 13.10 2.02 0.61
CA ASN A 69 13.11 1.13 1.75
C ASN A 69 13.72 1.79 2.98
N ILE A 70 12.92 2.66 3.62
CA ILE A 70 13.25 3.30 4.91
C ILE A 70 13.74 2.29 5.95
N SER A 71 13.26 1.05 5.90
CA SER A 71 13.67 -0.01 6.83
C SER A 71 15.16 -0.31 6.72
N LYS A 72 15.72 -0.33 5.51
CA LYS A 72 17.16 -0.55 5.28
C LYS A 72 17.99 0.63 5.76
N ALA A 73 17.55 1.86 5.48
CA ALA A 73 18.22 3.05 6.00
C ALA A 73 18.21 3.10 7.53
N ALA A 74 17.07 2.75 8.14
CA ALA A 74 16.93 2.67 9.58
C ALA A 74 17.84 1.60 10.19
N GLU A 75 17.90 0.41 9.59
CA GLU A 75 18.81 -0.68 10.00
C GLU A 75 20.28 -0.28 9.87
N PHE A 76 20.67 0.30 8.74
CA PHE A 76 22.03 0.77 8.47
C PHE A 76 22.49 1.82 9.50
N LEU A 77 21.61 2.75 9.85
CA LEU A 77 21.88 3.81 10.83
C LEU A 77 21.70 3.36 12.29
N GLY A 78 21.22 2.14 12.55
CA GLY A 78 20.86 1.70 13.90
C GLY A 78 19.75 2.53 14.54
N ARG A 79 18.86 3.11 13.73
CA ARG A 79 17.76 3.99 14.16
C ARG A 79 16.40 3.39 13.88
N THR A 80 15.36 3.98 14.46
CA THR A 80 13.98 3.60 14.14
C THR A 80 13.53 4.22 12.82
N LYS A 81 12.59 3.57 12.11
CA LYS A 81 12.01 4.13 10.88
C LYS A 81 11.43 5.53 11.10
N ASP A 82 10.76 5.73 12.23
CA ASP A 82 10.19 7.02 12.59
C ASP A 82 11.26 8.08 12.85
N ALA A 83 12.40 7.73 13.46
CA ALA A 83 13.51 8.66 13.62
C ALA A 83 14.06 9.12 12.26
N VAL A 84 14.28 8.19 11.33
CA VAL A 84 14.72 8.48 9.95
C VAL A 84 13.72 9.38 9.23
N ILE A 85 12.43 9.04 9.27
CA ILE A 85 11.36 9.86 8.65
C ILE A 85 11.36 11.27 9.23
N ASN A 86 11.39 11.40 10.55
CA ASN A 86 11.40 12.69 11.22
C ASN A 86 12.66 13.50 10.90
N ARG A 87 13.83 12.85 10.74
CA ARG A 87 15.05 13.55 10.33
C ARG A 87 14.95 14.06 8.91
N LEU A 88 14.53 13.22 7.96
CA LEU A 88 14.31 13.64 6.58
C LEU A 88 13.33 14.82 6.47
N VAL A 89 12.30 14.87 7.33
CA VAL A 89 11.40 16.03 7.41
C VAL A 89 12.12 17.28 7.90
N LYS A 90 13.00 17.17 8.90
CA LYS A 90 13.81 18.30 9.40
C LYS A 90 14.83 18.78 8.36
N LEU A 91 15.50 17.87 7.67
CA LEU A 91 16.43 18.19 6.58
C LEU A 91 15.72 18.99 5.48
N ARG A 92 14.56 18.52 5.02
CA ARG A 92 13.74 19.24 4.03
C ARG A 92 13.26 20.64 4.45
N LYS A 93 13.15 20.90 5.76
CA LYS A 93 12.82 22.23 6.27
C LYS A 93 14.02 23.18 6.25
N ARG A 94 15.25 22.65 6.30
CA ARG A 94 16.50 23.42 6.23
C ARG A 94 16.91 23.64 4.79
N ASP A 95 16.84 22.60 3.97
CA ASP A 95 17.13 22.62 2.55
C ASP A 95 15.99 21.95 1.77
N SER A 96 15.31 22.75 0.95
CA SER A 96 14.20 22.28 0.10
C SER A 96 14.67 21.43 -1.09
N SER A 97 15.98 21.37 -1.36
CA SER A 97 16.57 20.52 -2.41
C SER A 97 16.53 19.03 -2.05
N VAL A 98 16.48 18.71 -0.75
CA VAL A 98 16.44 17.33 -0.25
C VAL A 98 15.19 16.61 -0.75
N SER A 99 15.39 15.53 -1.50
CA SER A 99 14.31 14.82 -2.17
C SER A 99 13.32 14.17 -1.20
N PHE A 100 12.09 13.95 -1.70
CA PHE A 100 11.12 13.10 -1.01
C PHE A 100 11.38 11.64 -1.39
N ILE A 101 11.15 10.75 -0.43
CA ILE A 101 11.07 9.32 -0.72
C ILE A 101 9.95 9.11 -1.73
N ARG A 102 10.28 8.63 -2.93
CA ARG A 102 9.23 8.37 -3.92
C ARG A 102 8.50 7.11 -3.48
N ARG A 103 7.18 7.24 -3.34
CA ARG A 103 6.29 6.09 -3.18
C ARG A 103 5.63 5.82 -4.53
N PRO A 104 6.17 4.91 -5.36
CA PRO A 104 5.62 4.64 -6.68
C PRO A 104 4.16 4.17 -6.58
N TRP A 105 3.35 4.52 -7.57
CA TRP A 105 1.97 4.06 -7.65
C TRP A 105 1.94 2.60 -8.08
N THR A 106 1.31 1.75 -7.29
CA THR A 106 1.15 0.34 -7.65
C THR A 106 -0.04 0.14 -8.58
N LYS A 107 -0.02 -0.93 -9.38
CA LYS A 107 -1.17 -1.33 -10.22
C LYS A 107 -2.46 -1.45 -9.40
N LYS A 108 -2.37 -1.95 -8.16
CA LYS A 108 -3.52 -2.09 -7.26
C LYS A 108 -4.08 -0.73 -6.83
N GLU A 109 -3.23 0.26 -6.55
CA GLU A 109 -3.65 1.62 -6.23
C GLU A 109 -4.32 2.29 -7.44
N ASP A 110 -3.76 2.12 -8.64
CA ASP A 110 -4.36 2.63 -9.87
C ASP A 110 -5.74 2.01 -10.14
N GLU A 111 -5.89 0.71 -9.93
CA GLU A 111 -7.20 0.04 -10.04
C GLU A 111 -8.19 0.56 -9.00
N ILE A 112 -7.75 0.89 -7.78
CA ILE A 112 -8.64 1.53 -6.79
C ILE A 112 -9.12 2.89 -7.31
N LEU A 113 -8.24 3.71 -7.90
CA LEU A 113 -8.61 4.99 -8.49
C LEU A 113 -9.62 4.81 -9.63
N LYS A 114 -9.29 3.99 -10.65
CA LYS A 114 -10.16 3.74 -11.81
C LYS A 114 -11.55 3.23 -11.43
N ASN A 115 -11.63 2.46 -10.35
CA ASN A 115 -12.88 1.84 -9.93
C ASN A 115 -13.73 2.72 -8.98
N ASN A 116 -13.21 3.86 -8.51
CA ASN A 116 -13.89 4.68 -7.50
C ASN A 116 -13.81 6.21 -7.74
N TYR A 117 -13.15 6.70 -8.80
CA TYR A 117 -12.89 8.13 -8.99
C TYR A 117 -14.15 9.03 -9.11
N ILE A 118 -15.29 8.46 -9.50
CA ILE A 118 -16.59 9.16 -9.54
C ILE A 118 -17.36 9.02 -8.21
N ILE A 119 -17.13 7.90 -7.50
CA ILE A 119 -17.88 7.47 -6.31
C ILE A 119 -17.32 8.11 -5.05
N MET A 120 -15.99 8.22 -4.97
CA MET A 120 -15.27 8.74 -3.81
C MET A 120 -14.67 10.11 -4.11
N SER A 121 -14.68 10.99 -3.11
CA SER A 121 -13.94 12.25 -3.19
C SER A 121 -12.42 12.01 -3.19
N ASN A 122 -11.64 12.99 -3.63
CA ASN A 122 -10.18 12.91 -3.53
C ASN A 122 -9.71 12.77 -2.08
N ASP A 123 -10.45 13.31 -1.11
CA ASP A 123 -10.15 13.16 0.33
C ASP A 123 -10.38 11.72 0.80
N GLN A 124 -11.50 11.11 0.41
CA GLN A 124 -11.79 9.71 0.74
C GLN A 124 -10.79 8.74 0.08
N LEU A 125 -10.38 9.03 -1.16
CA LEU A 125 -9.36 8.25 -1.87
C LEU A 125 -7.98 8.41 -1.23
N ALA A 126 -7.63 9.63 -0.82
CA ALA A 126 -6.39 9.94 -0.10
C ALA A 126 -6.30 9.13 1.20
N GLU A 127 -7.37 9.14 2.01
CA GLU A 127 -7.47 8.35 3.24
C GLU A 127 -7.31 6.85 2.94
N ARG A 128 -8.08 6.33 1.98
CA ARG A 128 -8.05 4.90 1.62
C ARG A 128 -6.69 4.42 1.12
N LEU A 129 -5.98 5.26 0.37
CA LEU A 129 -4.67 4.94 -0.21
C LEU A 129 -3.51 5.34 0.72
N ARG A 130 -3.81 5.99 1.85
CA ARG A 130 -2.83 6.63 2.74
C ARG A 130 -1.87 7.53 1.95
N ARG A 131 -2.41 8.34 1.04
CA ARG A 131 -1.67 9.30 0.20
C ARG A 131 -2.25 10.69 0.42
N THR A 132 -1.54 11.73 -0.01
CA THR A 132 -2.08 13.09 0.04
C THR A 132 -3.15 13.30 -1.04
N LYS A 133 -4.12 14.18 -0.76
CA LYS A 133 -5.13 14.61 -1.75
C LYS A 133 -4.49 15.10 -3.05
N ALA A 134 -3.39 15.86 -2.93
CA ALA A 134 -2.63 16.36 -4.07
C ALA A 134 -2.03 15.22 -4.91
N SER A 135 -1.42 14.21 -4.27
CA SER A 135 -0.88 13.04 -4.96
C SER A 135 -1.96 12.25 -5.71
N VAL A 136 -3.13 12.07 -5.09
CA VAL A 136 -4.29 11.42 -5.73
C VAL A 136 -4.79 12.22 -6.93
N ALA A 137 -4.96 13.54 -6.78
CA ALA A 137 -5.42 14.41 -7.86
C ALA A 137 -4.45 14.38 -9.05
N ALA A 138 -3.15 14.49 -8.80
CA ALA A 138 -2.12 14.38 -9.84
C ALA A 138 -2.15 13.00 -10.53
N ARG A 139 -2.29 11.92 -9.77
CA ARG A 139 -2.36 10.57 -10.36
C ARG A 139 -3.61 10.36 -11.20
N LYS A 140 -4.77 10.87 -10.76
CA LYS A 140 -6.00 10.82 -11.57
C LYS A 140 -5.82 11.48 -12.94
N VAL A 141 -5.18 12.65 -12.97
CA VAL A 141 -4.87 13.35 -14.22
C VAL A 141 -3.96 12.49 -15.11
N LEU A 142 -2.89 11.90 -14.55
CA LEU A 142 -1.99 11.00 -15.30
C LEU A 142 -2.68 9.74 -15.84
N LEU A 143 -3.71 9.24 -15.14
CA LEU A 143 -4.52 8.10 -15.57
C LEU A 143 -5.68 8.50 -16.51
N GLY A 144 -5.83 9.78 -16.86
CA GLY A 144 -6.93 10.27 -17.69
C GLY A 144 -8.31 10.20 -17.01
N LEU A 145 -8.35 10.13 -15.67
CA LEU A 145 -9.59 10.04 -14.91
C LEU A 145 -10.20 11.43 -14.69
N THR A 146 -11.48 11.58 -15.02
CA THR A 146 -12.16 12.86 -14.87
C THR A 146 -12.37 13.23 -13.39
N ASN A 147 -12.51 14.52 -13.11
CA ASN A 147 -12.95 15.00 -11.78
C ASN A 147 -14.48 15.02 -11.65
N LYS A 148 -15.21 14.30 -12.51
CA LYS A 148 -16.66 14.19 -12.41
C LYS A 148 -17.02 13.34 -11.20
N HIS A 149 -17.92 13.85 -10.37
CA HIS A 149 -18.55 13.08 -9.29
C HIS A 149 -19.93 12.59 -9.72
N MET A 150 -20.41 11.51 -9.08
CA MET A 150 -21.74 11.00 -9.36
C MET A 150 -22.77 12.08 -9.03
N SER A 151 -23.48 12.59 -10.05
CA SER A 151 -24.46 13.64 -9.82
C SER A 151 -25.75 13.07 -9.23
N LYS A 152 -26.59 13.92 -8.63
CA LYS A 152 -27.94 13.52 -8.19
C LYS A 152 -28.80 13.00 -9.34
N LYS A 153 -28.56 13.46 -10.57
CA LYS A 153 -29.27 12.98 -11.76
C LYS A 153 -28.80 11.57 -12.14
N ASP A 154 -27.48 11.35 -12.13
CA ASP A 154 -26.90 10.03 -12.41
C ASP A 154 -27.35 8.99 -11.37
N ASP A 155 -27.36 9.33 -10.07
CA ASP A 155 -27.90 8.45 -9.01
C ASP A 155 -29.35 8.06 -9.26
N LYS A 156 -30.22 9.04 -9.56
CA LYS A 156 -31.64 8.79 -9.87
C LYS A 156 -31.79 7.86 -11.06
N MET A 157 -31.00 8.06 -12.11
CA MET A 157 -31.04 7.23 -13.32
C MET A 157 -30.62 5.79 -13.00
N ILE A 158 -29.51 5.60 -12.28
CA ILE A 158 -29.03 4.27 -11.89
C ILE A 158 -30.07 3.54 -11.04
N ARG A 159 -30.72 4.22 -10.08
CA ARG A 159 -31.80 3.65 -9.28
C ARG A 159 -33.02 3.28 -10.11
N HIS A 160 -33.41 4.14 -11.06
CA HIS A 160 -34.53 3.91 -11.96
C HIS A 160 -34.30 2.65 -12.82
N LEU A 161 -33.18 2.58 -13.52
CA LEU A 161 -32.81 1.42 -14.34
C LEU A 161 -32.71 0.13 -13.50
N GLY A 162 -32.10 0.23 -12.32
CA GLY A 162 -32.00 -0.89 -11.39
C GLY A 162 -33.37 -1.42 -10.94
N ASN A 163 -34.31 -0.53 -10.62
CA ASN A 163 -35.68 -0.89 -10.25
C ASN A 163 -36.51 -1.43 -11.42
N GLN A 164 -36.19 -1.04 -12.66
CA GLN A 164 -36.77 -1.63 -13.88
C GLN A 164 -36.22 -3.03 -14.21
N GLY A 165 -35.28 -3.54 -13.39
CA GLY A 165 -34.71 -4.88 -13.59
C GLY A 165 -33.60 -4.91 -14.64
N TYR A 166 -32.90 -3.80 -14.87
CA TYR A 166 -31.68 -3.81 -15.68
C TYR A 166 -30.55 -4.51 -14.90
N THR A 167 -29.67 -5.17 -15.66
CA THR A 167 -28.41 -5.74 -15.17
C THR A 167 -27.35 -4.67 -15.04
N ILE A 168 -26.27 -4.95 -14.31
CA ILE A 168 -25.14 -4.02 -14.19
C ILE A 168 -24.52 -3.72 -15.56
N LYS A 169 -24.46 -4.69 -16.48
CA LYS A 169 -23.91 -4.46 -17.83
C LYS A 169 -24.80 -3.53 -18.64
N GLU A 170 -26.11 -3.74 -18.60
CA GLU A 170 -27.06 -2.87 -19.29
C GLU A 170 -27.03 -1.44 -18.71
N ILE A 171 -26.99 -1.29 -17.39
CA ILE A 171 -26.84 0.03 -16.73
C ILE A 171 -25.51 0.68 -17.12
N SER A 172 -24.42 -0.09 -17.19
CA SER A 172 -23.11 0.39 -17.62
C SER A 172 -23.10 0.90 -19.05
N ALA A 173 -23.73 0.17 -19.97
CA ALA A 173 -23.89 0.59 -21.36
C ALA A 173 -24.74 1.86 -21.47
N GLU A 174 -25.89 1.89 -20.79
CA GLU A 174 -26.83 3.03 -20.82
C GLU A 174 -26.22 4.31 -20.24
N MET A 175 -25.47 4.18 -19.13
CA MET A 175 -24.79 5.31 -18.51
C MET A 175 -23.51 5.74 -19.23
N ASN A 176 -23.05 4.96 -20.21
CA ASN A 176 -21.72 5.09 -20.84
C ASN A 176 -20.60 5.20 -19.79
N LEU A 177 -20.67 4.34 -18.77
CA LEU A 177 -19.72 4.31 -17.65
C LEU A 177 -19.10 2.91 -17.52
N PRO A 178 -17.85 2.79 -17.04
CA PRO A 178 -17.21 1.49 -16.87
C PRO A 178 -18.00 0.55 -15.95
N TYR A 179 -18.11 -0.73 -16.33
CA TYR A 179 -18.85 -1.75 -15.59
C TYR A 179 -18.48 -1.81 -14.12
N CYS A 180 -17.17 -1.82 -13.80
CA CYS A 180 -16.68 -1.90 -12.43
C CYS A 180 -17.13 -0.71 -11.57
N LEU A 181 -17.28 0.47 -12.17
CA LEU A 181 -17.72 1.67 -11.49
C LEU A 181 -19.20 1.58 -11.12
N ILE A 182 -20.06 1.21 -12.08
CA ILE A 182 -21.49 0.98 -11.82
C ILE A 182 -21.67 -0.13 -10.80
N LYS A 183 -20.92 -1.24 -10.94
CA LYS A 183 -20.93 -2.34 -9.98
C LYS A 183 -20.60 -1.88 -8.56
N ASN A 184 -19.53 -1.11 -8.38
CA ASN A 184 -19.14 -0.62 -7.06
C ASN A 184 -20.16 0.39 -6.51
N TYR A 185 -20.68 1.27 -7.37
CA TYR A 185 -21.67 2.26 -6.99
C TYR A 185 -22.95 1.59 -6.47
N ILE A 186 -23.51 0.66 -7.25
CA ILE A 186 -24.71 -0.11 -6.87
C ILE A 186 -24.50 -0.84 -5.54
N ARG A 187 -23.33 -1.47 -5.35
CA ARG A 187 -23.00 -2.19 -4.10
C ARG A 187 -22.89 -1.26 -2.89
N ASN A 188 -22.21 -0.12 -3.04
CA ASN A 188 -22.02 0.84 -1.95
C ASN A 188 -23.34 1.51 -1.54
N HIS A 189 -24.23 1.76 -2.52
CA HIS A 189 -25.52 2.43 -2.30
C HIS A 189 -26.70 1.46 -2.13
N ARG A 190 -26.45 0.14 -2.11
CA ARG A 190 -27.44 -0.92 -1.96
C ARG A 190 -28.63 -0.77 -2.93
N ILE A 191 -28.32 -0.46 -4.19
CA ILE A 191 -29.33 -0.26 -5.24
C ILE A 191 -29.78 -1.63 -5.78
N ASN A 192 -31.08 -1.78 -6.05
CA ASN A 192 -31.64 -2.99 -6.64
C ASN A 192 -31.22 -3.12 -8.12
N TYR A 193 -31.06 -4.35 -8.61
CA TYR A 193 -30.76 -4.64 -10.01
C TYR A 193 -31.05 -6.11 -10.31
N ARG A 194 -31.26 -6.46 -11.59
CA ARG A 194 -31.41 -7.85 -12.01
C ARG A 194 -30.06 -8.55 -12.06
N ARG A 195 -29.97 -9.74 -11.46
CA ARG A 195 -28.77 -10.58 -11.56
C ARG A 195 -28.78 -11.32 -12.89
N GLU A 196 -27.68 -11.25 -13.63
CA GLU A 196 -27.46 -12.09 -14.82
C GLU A 196 -27.35 -13.57 -14.41
N SER A 197 -27.90 -14.46 -15.22
CA SER A 197 -27.73 -15.89 -15.00
C SER A 197 -26.30 -16.31 -15.36
N LYS A 198 -25.70 -17.25 -14.61
CA LYS A 198 -24.36 -17.78 -14.93
C LYS A 198 -24.26 -18.41 -16.33
N ASN A 199 -25.39 -18.80 -16.93
CA ASN A 199 -25.44 -19.39 -18.27
C ASN A 199 -25.40 -18.34 -19.40
N GLU A 200 -25.72 -17.08 -19.14
CA GLU A 200 -25.69 -16.00 -20.14
C GLU A 200 -24.29 -15.40 -20.30
N MET A 201 -23.42 -15.57 -19.30
CA MET A 201 -22.09 -14.95 -19.25
C MET A 201 -21.01 -15.69 -20.06
N ASN A 202 -21.20 -16.96 -20.38
CA ASN A 202 -20.20 -17.79 -21.07
C ASN A 202 -20.68 -18.19 -22.46
N GLY A 203 -20.73 -17.24 -23.40
CA GLY A 203 -20.96 -17.54 -24.82
C GLY A 203 -19.98 -18.60 -25.36
N TRP A 204 -18.72 -18.52 -24.93
CA TRP A 204 -17.68 -19.51 -25.24
C TRP A 204 -18.00 -20.93 -24.73
N ARG A 205 -18.78 -21.08 -23.64
CA ARG A 205 -19.23 -22.41 -23.20
C ARG A 205 -20.25 -23.00 -24.16
N LYS A 206 -21.18 -22.20 -24.69
CA LYS A 206 -22.14 -22.70 -25.70
C LYS A 206 -21.42 -23.14 -26.97
N GLU A 207 -20.41 -22.38 -27.41
CA GLU A 207 -19.57 -22.75 -28.56
C GLU A 207 -18.71 -23.98 -28.27
N ALA A 208 -18.12 -24.08 -27.07
CA ALA A 208 -17.34 -25.25 -26.65
C ALA A 208 -18.21 -26.51 -26.53
N ASP A 209 -19.42 -26.40 -25.97
CA ASP A 209 -20.38 -27.50 -25.84
C ASP A 209 -20.88 -27.97 -27.22
N ALA A 210 -21.09 -27.05 -28.17
CA ALA A 210 -21.43 -27.38 -29.56
C ALA A 210 -20.27 -28.06 -30.30
N THR A 211 -19.05 -27.55 -30.12
CA THR A 211 -17.83 -28.13 -30.71
C THR A 211 -17.57 -29.52 -30.15
N TYR A 212 -17.75 -29.72 -28.85
CA TYR A 212 -17.63 -31.01 -28.18
C TYR A 212 -18.70 -32.01 -28.64
N SER A 213 -19.95 -31.55 -28.80
CA SER A 213 -21.04 -32.39 -29.33
C SER A 213 -20.76 -32.84 -30.76
N HIS A 214 -20.21 -31.97 -31.61
CA HIS A 214 -19.80 -32.30 -32.98
C HIS A 214 -18.64 -33.31 -33.00
N TYR A 215 -17.65 -33.14 -32.12
CA TYR A 215 -16.56 -34.11 -31.94
C TYR A 215 -17.09 -35.50 -31.54
N ILE A 216 -17.99 -35.60 -30.56
CA ILE A 216 -18.55 -36.88 -30.12
C ILE A 216 -19.35 -37.57 -31.24
N ASN A 217 -20.16 -36.80 -31.98
CA ASN A 217 -20.93 -37.37 -33.10
C ASN A 217 -20.03 -37.84 -34.25
N SER A 218 -19.01 -37.07 -34.62
CA SER A 218 -18.05 -37.49 -35.66
C SER A 218 -17.25 -38.73 -35.25
N LYS A 219 -16.97 -38.90 -33.95
CA LYS A 219 -16.32 -40.10 -33.42
C LYS A 219 -17.24 -41.33 -33.48
N LYS A 220 -18.52 -41.20 -33.11
CA LYS A 220 -19.50 -42.29 -33.22
C LYS A 220 -19.70 -42.76 -34.67
N ILE A 221 -19.81 -41.83 -35.62
CA ILE A 221 -19.96 -42.17 -37.04
C ILE A 221 -18.75 -42.96 -37.55
N LYS A 222 -17.53 -42.62 -37.12
CA LYS A 222 -16.32 -43.37 -37.47
C LYS A 222 -16.26 -44.76 -36.84
N GLU A 223 -16.80 -44.93 -35.64
CA GLU A 223 -16.88 -46.21 -34.94
C GLU A 223 -17.98 -47.12 -35.52
N GLU A 224 -19.04 -46.55 -36.09
CA GLU A 224 -20.13 -47.30 -36.76
C GLU A 224 -19.80 -47.69 -38.22
N GLN A 225 -18.77 -47.08 -38.83
CA GLN A 225 -18.30 -47.36 -40.18
C GLN A 225 -17.07 -48.31 -40.23
N ALA A 226 -16.57 -48.75 -39.08
CA ALA A 226 -15.48 -49.70 -38.92
C ALA A 226 -16.01 -51.08 -38.52
#